data_AF-A0A4S8I1F0-F1
#
_entry.id   AF-A0A4S8I1F0-F1
#
_cell.length_a   1.000
_cell.length_b   1.000
_cell.length_c   1.000
_cell.angle_alpha   90.00
_cell.angle_beta   90.00
_cell.angle_gamma   90.00
#
_symmetry.space_group_name_H-M   'P 1'
#
loop_
_entity.id
_entity.type
_entity.pdbx_description
1 polymer ?
#
loop_
_entity_poly.entity_id
_entity_poly.type
_entity_poly.pdbx_seq_one_letter_code
_entity_poly.pdbx_strand_id
1 'polypeptide(L)'
;MTVQEAFNKLASARKRSKKTRTEIISLRQFIIDAGVNPDPEKENLVKRNKEIYKKWKKGRPVSEIAEEYNRSTSTIGVICRRIDYILERKGARFKEYKDLLRYYNM
;
A
#
# COMPACT_ATOMS: atom_id res chain seq x y z
N MET A 1 14.31 22.66 29.23
CA MET A 1 13.07 23.27 28.66
C MET A 1 12.03 23.29 29.76
N THR A 2 11.46 24.44 30.05
CA THR A 2 10.41 24.57 31.07
C THR A 2 9.04 24.12 30.53
N VAL A 3 8.10 23.84 31.42
CA VAL A 3 6.72 23.50 31.03
C VAL A 3 6.07 24.63 30.22
N GLN A 4 6.31 25.89 30.60
CA GLN A 4 5.80 27.05 29.86
C GLN A 4 6.41 27.17 28.46
N GLU A 5 7.72 26.92 28.32
CA GLU A 5 8.37 26.84 27.01
C GLU A 5 7.77 25.71 26.15
N ALA A 6 7.44 24.57 26.75
CA ALA A 6 6.79 23.46 26.05
C ALA A 6 5.40 23.84 25.55
N PHE A 7 4.58 24.52 26.37
CA PHE A 7 3.27 25.04 25.95
C PHE A 7 3.37 26.02 24.77
N ASN A 8 4.34 26.95 24.84
CA ASN A 8 4.56 27.93 23.77
C ASN A 8 5.02 27.26 22.46
N LYS A 9 5.91 26.26 22.55
CA LYS A 9 6.34 25.45 21.40
C LYS A 9 5.17 24.65 20.81
N LEU A 10 4.33 24.06 21.65
CA LEU A 10 3.14 23.32 21.21
C LEU A 10 2.15 24.23 20.48
N ALA A 11 1.85 25.41 21.02
CA ALA A 11 0.97 26.38 20.38
C ALA A 11 1.51 26.81 19.00
N SER A 12 2.81 27.08 18.92
CA SER A 12 3.49 27.41 17.66
C SER A 12 3.43 26.26 16.65
N ALA A 13 3.65 25.01 17.09
CA ALA A 13 3.57 23.82 16.24
C ALA A 13 2.14 23.60 15.72
N ARG A 14 1.11 23.78 16.56
CA ARG A 14 -0.30 23.71 16.16
C ARG A 14 -0.63 24.77 15.10
N LYS A 15 -0.13 26.00 15.26
CA LYS A 15 -0.32 27.07 14.28
C LYS A 15 0.31 26.72 12.93
N ARG A 16 1.54 26.19 12.92
CA ARG A 16 2.20 25.70 11.70
C ARG A 16 1.42 24.57 11.05
N SER A 17 1.02 23.55 11.81
CA SER A 17 0.23 22.42 11.30
C SER A 17 -1.10 22.88 10.69
N LYS A 18 -1.79 23.83 11.32
CA LYS A 18 -3.01 24.44 10.75
C LYS A 18 -2.73 25.10 9.40
N LYS A 19 -1.66 25.89 9.29
CA LYS A 19 -1.27 26.56 8.03
C LYS A 19 -0.99 25.53 6.94
N THR A 20 -0.16 24.52 7.24
CA THR A 20 0.13 23.43 6.30
C THR A 20 -1.14 22.69 5.86
N ARG A 21 -2.08 22.44 6.77
CA ARG A 21 -3.35 21.81 6.43
C ARG A 21 -4.17 22.67 5.46
N THR A 22 -4.25 23.97 5.70
CA THR A 22 -4.93 24.91 4.79
C THR A 22 -4.29 24.90 3.41
N GLU A 23 -2.95 24.93 3.33
CA GLU A 23 -2.19 24.86 2.07
C GLU A 23 -2.47 23.56 1.32
N ILE A 24 -2.47 22.40 2.00
CA ILE A 24 -2.82 21.11 1.41
C ILE A 24 -4.23 21.13 0.83
N ILE A 25 -5.20 21.70 1.54
CA ILE A 25 -6.59 21.77 1.07
C ILE A 25 -6.68 22.66 -0.19
N SER A 26 -6.04 23.82 -0.19
CA SER A 26 -6.06 24.72 -1.37
C SER A 26 -5.40 24.08 -2.58
N LEU A 27 -4.28 23.37 -2.39
CA LEU A 27 -3.60 22.67 -3.48
C LEU A 27 -4.46 21.53 -4.03
N ARG A 28 -5.09 20.74 -3.16
CA ARG A 28 -6.00 19.67 -3.58
C ARG A 28 -7.17 20.22 -4.40
N GLN A 29 -7.76 21.32 -3.96
CA GLN A 29 -8.86 21.95 -4.69
C GLN A 29 -8.40 22.41 -6.08
N PHE A 30 -7.26 23.10 -6.15
CA PHE A 30 -6.69 23.55 -7.43
C PHE A 30 -6.45 22.40 -8.42
N ILE A 31 -5.93 21.26 -7.93
CA ILE A 31 -5.70 20.07 -8.77
C ILE A 31 -7.04 19.47 -9.25
N ILE A 32 -8.06 19.43 -8.40
CA ILE A 32 -9.42 18.97 -8.75
C ILE A 32 -10.04 19.90 -9.79
N ASP A 33 -9.92 21.22 -9.62
CA ASP A 33 -10.45 22.22 -10.55
C ASP A 33 -9.79 22.11 -11.94
N ALA A 34 -8.52 21.68 -11.98
CA ALA A 34 -7.80 21.35 -13.22
C ALA A 34 -8.21 20.00 -13.84
N GLY A 35 -9.16 19.28 -13.23
CA GLY A 35 -9.66 17.98 -13.72
C GLY A 35 -8.71 16.81 -13.44
N VAL A 36 -7.71 16.98 -12.57
CA VAL A 36 -6.75 15.95 -12.20
C VAL A 36 -7.12 15.38 -10.83
N ASN A 37 -6.95 14.07 -10.62
CA ASN A 37 -7.12 13.48 -9.29
C ASN A 37 -5.88 13.80 -8.44
N PRO A 38 -6.00 14.53 -7.31
CA PRO A 38 -4.87 14.87 -6.45
C PRO A 38 -4.34 13.67 -5.64
N ASP A 39 -5.16 12.63 -5.47
CA ASP A 39 -4.73 11.42 -4.80
C ASP A 39 -4.18 10.43 -5.83
N PRO A 40 -3.02 9.80 -5.57
CA PRO A 40 -2.53 8.76 -6.45
C PRO A 40 -3.57 7.65 -6.56
N GLU A 41 -3.73 7.08 -7.76
CA GLU A 41 -4.58 5.92 -7.95
C GLU A 41 -4.21 4.85 -6.91
N LYS A 42 -5.21 4.42 -6.13
CA LYS A 42 -5.01 3.38 -5.14
C LYS A 42 -4.52 2.14 -5.86
N GLU A 43 -3.26 1.76 -5.64
CA GLU A 43 -2.69 0.56 -6.22
C GLU A 43 -3.66 -0.60 -6.00
N ASN A 44 -4.07 -1.26 -7.09
CA ASN A 44 -4.93 -2.42 -7.01
C ASN A 44 -4.14 -3.56 -6.36
N LEU A 45 -4.21 -3.64 -5.03
CA LEU A 45 -3.44 -4.59 -4.22
C LEU A 45 -3.70 -6.03 -4.64
N VAL A 46 -4.92 -6.34 -5.08
CA VAL A 46 -5.27 -7.68 -5.58
C VAL A 46 -4.49 -7.98 -6.85
N LYS A 47 -4.49 -7.06 -7.82
CA LYS A 47 -3.72 -7.20 -9.07
C LYS A 47 -2.22 -7.36 -8.79
N ARG A 48 -1.63 -6.47 -7.98
CA ARG A 48 -0.21 -6.56 -7.60
C ARG A 48 0.11 -7.91 -6.94
N ASN A 49 -0.68 -8.29 -5.94
CA ASN A 49 -0.42 -9.52 -5.18
C ASN A 49 -0.56 -10.78 -6.04
N LYS A 50 -1.48 -10.80 -7.02
CA LYS A 50 -1.56 -11.87 -8.03
C LYS A 50 -0.28 -11.98 -8.84
N GLU A 51 0.26 -10.87 -9.31
CA GLU A 51 1.48 -10.87 -10.12
C GLU A 51 2.72 -11.28 -9.30
N ILE A 52 2.84 -10.81 -8.06
CA ILE A 52 3.84 -11.27 -7.09
C ILE A 52 3.76 -12.79 -6.94
N TYR A 53 2.57 -13.31 -6.71
CA TYR A 53 2.34 -14.73 -6.48
C TYR A 53 2.69 -15.60 -7.68
N LYS A 54 2.29 -15.18 -8.89
CA LYS A 54 2.64 -15.89 -10.13
C LYS A 54 4.16 -15.97 -10.31
N LYS A 55 4.89 -14.88 -10.07
CA LYS A 55 6.36 -14.84 -10.16
C LYS A 55 7.01 -15.77 -9.14
N TRP A 56 6.50 -15.77 -7.91
CA TRP A 56 6.97 -16.67 -6.87
C TRP A 56 6.72 -18.16 -7.21
N LYS A 57 5.52 -18.51 -7.72
CA LYS A 57 5.20 -19.88 -8.17
C LYS A 57 6.03 -20.33 -9.37
N LYS A 58 6.47 -19.42 -10.22
CA LYS A 58 7.46 -19.69 -11.29
C LYS A 58 8.89 -19.93 -10.77
N GLY A 59 9.10 -19.91 -9.45
CA GLY A 59 10.41 -20.16 -8.83
C GLY A 59 11.33 -18.95 -8.76
N ARG A 60 10.85 -17.72 -9.08
CA ARG A 60 11.70 -16.53 -8.94
C ARG A 60 12.06 -16.30 -7.47
N PRO A 61 13.33 -15.95 -7.16
CA PRO A 61 13.76 -15.66 -5.80
C PRO A 61 12.95 -14.54 -5.15
N VAL A 62 12.63 -14.72 -3.86
CA VAL A 62 11.88 -13.73 -3.08
C VAL A 62 12.62 -12.39 -3.00
N SER A 63 13.96 -12.40 -3.00
CA SER A 63 14.79 -11.19 -3.05
C SER A 63 14.59 -10.38 -4.32
N GLU A 64 14.62 -11.02 -5.49
CA GLU A 64 14.40 -10.32 -6.76
C GLU A 64 12.98 -9.74 -6.87
N ILE A 65 11.97 -10.49 -6.40
CA ILE A 65 10.58 -10.02 -6.39
C ILE A 65 10.45 -8.84 -5.40
N ALA A 66 11.13 -8.90 -4.26
CA ALA A 66 11.13 -7.83 -3.27
C ALA A 66 11.72 -6.53 -3.84
N GLU A 67 12.84 -6.61 -4.57
CA GLU A 67 13.45 -5.48 -5.28
C GLU A 67 12.53 -4.92 -6.36
N GLU A 68 11.98 -5.77 -7.22
CA GLU A 68 11.11 -5.35 -8.34
C GLU A 68 9.87 -4.57 -7.87
N TYR A 69 9.30 -4.98 -6.73
CA TYR A 69 8.10 -4.32 -6.18
C TYR A 69 8.41 -3.30 -5.07
N ASN A 70 9.69 -3.01 -4.80
CA ASN A 70 10.14 -2.15 -3.71
C ASN A 70 9.47 -2.49 -2.36
N ARG A 71 9.53 -3.78 -1.98
CA ARG A 71 8.97 -4.33 -0.73
C ARG A 71 10.03 -5.13 0.00
N SER A 72 9.83 -5.34 1.30
CA SER A 72 10.68 -6.29 2.03
C SER A 72 10.43 -7.73 1.60
N THR A 73 11.45 -8.57 1.68
CA THR A 73 11.33 -10.03 1.49
C THR A 73 10.28 -10.65 2.42
N SER A 74 10.19 -10.16 3.65
CA SER A 74 9.15 -10.55 4.62
C SER A 74 7.74 -10.24 4.12
N THR A 75 7.54 -9.07 3.50
CA THR A 75 6.25 -8.66 2.92
C THR A 75 5.85 -9.58 1.78
N ILE A 76 6.79 -9.88 0.87
CA ILE A 76 6.55 -10.83 -0.24
C ILE A 76 6.14 -12.21 0.32
N GLY A 77 6.89 -12.74 1.30
CA GLY A 77 6.56 -14.03 1.92
C GLY A 77 5.19 -14.06 2.60
N VAL A 78 4.77 -12.97 3.25
CA VAL A 78 3.42 -12.86 3.82
C VAL A 78 2.34 -12.84 2.74
N ILE A 79 2.57 -12.14 1.63
CA ILE A 79 1.62 -12.10 0.49
C ILE A 79 1.42 -13.52 -0.06
N CYS A 80 2.51 -14.24 -0.34
CA CYS A 80 2.42 -15.58 -0.93
C CYS A 80 1.69 -16.57 -0.01
N ARG A 81 2.09 -16.65 1.27
CA ARG A 81 1.44 -17.56 2.25
C ARG A 81 -0.05 -17.25 2.45
N ARG A 82 -0.43 -15.97 2.43
CA ARG A 82 -1.84 -15.58 2.53
C ARG A 82 -2.64 -16.05 1.32
N ILE A 83 -2.09 -15.96 0.12
CA ILE A 83 -2.75 -16.42 -1.09
C ILE A 83 -2.89 -17.94 -1.08
N ASP A 84 -1.84 -18.69 -0.72
CA ASP A 84 -1.91 -20.15 -0.55
C ASP A 84 -3.06 -20.53 0.40
N TYR A 85 -3.12 -19.92 1.59
CA TYR A 85 -4.19 -20.15 2.56
C TYR A 85 -5.59 -19.83 2.00
N ILE A 86 -5.74 -18.74 1.25
CA ILE A 86 -7.02 -18.36 0.63
C ILE A 86 -7.46 -19.39 -0.40
N LEU A 87 -6.53 -19.89 -1.23
CA LEU A 87 -6.80 -20.86 -2.28
C LEU A 87 -7.15 -22.24 -1.69
N GLU A 88 -6.42 -22.68 -0.67
CA GLU A 88 -6.65 -23.96 0.02
C GLU A 88 -8.00 -23.98 0.75
N ARG A 89 -8.28 -22.96 1.56
CA ARG A 89 -9.47 -22.94 2.42
C ARG A 89 -10.72 -22.37 1.76
N LYS A 90 -10.60 -21.85 0.54
CA LYS A 90 -11.70 -21.19 -0.19
C LYS A 90 -12.44 -20.14 0.66
N GLY A 91 -11.70 -19.35 1.43
CA GLY A 91 -12.25 -18.37 2.38
C GLY A 91 -12.89 -17.13 1.71
N ALA A 92 -13.20 -16.09 2.51
CA ALA A 92 -13.95 -14.90 2.07
C ALA A 92 -13.41 -14.24 0.78
N ARG A 93 -12.09 -14.25 0.57
CA ARG A 93 -11.45 -13.64 -0.61
C ARG A 93 -11.20 -14.62 -1.76
N PHE A 94 -11.68 -15.86 -1.67
CA PHE A 94 -11.41 -16.89 -2.68
C PHE A 94 -11.83 -16.45 -4.09
N LYS A 95 -12.99 -15.79 -4.23
CA LYS A 95 -13.45 -15.28 -5.53
C LYS A 95 -12.46 -14.33 -6.19
N GLU A 96 -11.68 -13.60 -5.40
CA GLU A 96 -10.66 -12.67 -5.89
C GLU A 96 -9.44 -13.40 -6.47
N TYR A 97 -9.10 -14.59 -5.96
CA TYR A 97 -7.84 -15.30 -6.30
C TYR A 97 -8.04 -16.62 -7.04
N LYS A 98 -9.27 -17.14 -7.18
CA LYS A 98 -9.57 -18.46 -7.78
C LYS A 98 -9.00 -18.66 -9.19
N ASP A 99 -8.78 -17.58 -9.94
CA ASP A 99 -8.14 -17.59 -11.26
C ASP A 99 -6.67 -18.06 -11.21
N LEU A 100 -6.00 -17.90 -10.07
CA LEU A 100 -4.64 -18.38 -9.86
C LEU A 100 -4.51 -19.91 -9.78
N LEU A 101 -5.61 -20.65 -9.57
CA LEU A 101 -5.57 -22.12 -9.53
C LEU A 101 -5.04 -22.73 -10.83
N ARG A 102 -5.26 -22.07 -11.97
CA ARG A 102 -4.72 -22.51 -13.27
C ARG A 102 -3.19 -22.47 -13.32
N TYR A 103 -2.58 -21.52 -12.62
CA TYR A 103 -1.13 -21.41 -12.49
C TYR A 103 -0.55 -22.32 -11.39
N TYR A 104 -1.40 -22.85 -10.50
CA TYR A 104 -0.99 -23.69 -9.38
C TYR A 104 -0.81 -25.17 -9.79
N ASN A 105 -1.47 -25.57 -10.88
CA ASN A 105 -1.51 -26.96 -11.39
C ASN A 105 -0.68 -27.14 -12.68
N MET A 106 0.17 -26.18 -13.04
CA MET A 106 1.19 -26.28 -14.09
C MET A 106 2.56 -26.48 -13.46
#